data_AF-A0A493TE69-F1
#
_entry.id   AF-A0A493TE69-F1
#
_cell.length_a   1.000
_cell.length_b   1.000
_cell.length_c   1.000
_cell.angle_alpha   90.00
_cell.angle_beta   90.00
_cell.angle_gamma   90.00
#
_symmetry.space_group_name_H-M   'P 1'
#
loop_
_entity.id
_entity.type
_entity.pdbx_description
1 polymer ?
#
loop_
_entity_poly.entity_id
_entity_poly.type
_entity_poly.pdbx_seq_one_letter_code
_entity_poly.pdbx_strand_id
1 'polypeptide(L)'
;MGPCPLAPGLYEHGVYDAGGSYCQRGDVCCHGRDDGCTVPYLDTICYCDLFCNRTVSDCCPDFWEYCLGIPPCAHPGSPLSHPGCARAGRTYPSGATYRENCNLCTCSPGGQWQCEDNACLVDGDLIDAINGGNYGWRAGNYSQFWGMTLEEGIRYRLGTFRPPPTVMNMNEMHVTPSRTHVLVCPSPTSIP
;
A
#
# COMPACT_ATOMS: atom_id res chain seq x y z
N MET A 1 -4.52 -31.92 -10.98
CA MET A 1 -3.51 -31.10 -10.29
C MET A 1 -2.97 -30.13 -11.32
N GLY A 2 -3.47 -28.89 -11.32
CA GLY A 2 -3.01 -27.86 -12.26
C GLY A 2 -1.65 -27.30 -11.85
N PRO A 3 -0.85 -26.75 -12.77
CA PRO A 3 0.42 -26.10 -12.44
C PRO A 3 0.16 -24.86 -11.58
N CYS A 4 0.94 -24.72 -10.50
CA CYS A 4 0.89 -23.55 -9.63
C CYS A 4 1.32 -22.28 -10.40
N PRO A 5 0.55 -21.19 -10.34
CA PRO A 5 0.99 -19.92 -10.89
C PRO A 5 2.16 -19.38 -10.05
N LEU A 6 3.29 -19.12 -10.70
CA LEU A 6 4.44 -18.44 -10.12
C LEU A 6 4.00 -17.01 -9.76
N ALA A 7 3.84 -16.70 -8.48
CA ALA A 7 3.63 -15.33 -8.04
C ALA A 7 4.99 -14.61 -7.95
N PRO A 8 5.15 -13.39 -8.51
CA PRO A 8 6.34 -12.59 -8.29
C PRO A 8 6.37 -12.11 -6.83
N GLY A 9 7.55 -12.18 -6.24
CA GLY A 9 7.77 -11.86 -4.83
C GLY A 9 7.52 -10.40 -4.48
N LEU A 10 7.18 -10.20 -3.21
CA LEU A 10 7.55 -9.07 -2.37
C LEU A 10 7.06 -9.39 -0.95
N TYR A 11 7.96 -9.90 -0.10
CA TYR A 11 7.73 -9.96 1.33
C TYR A 11 8.20 -8.65 1.96
N GLU A 12 7.56 -8.25 3.05
CA GLU A 12 7.75 -6.94 3.72
C GLU A 12 9.15 -6.77 4.36
N HIS A 13 10.02 -7.80 4.28
CA HIS A 13 11.39 -7.77 4.79
C HIS A 13 12.46 -8.25 3.79
N GLY A 14 12.17 -8.27 2.48
CA GLY A 14 13.17 -8.56 1.45
C GLY A 14 12.63 -9.17 0.14
N VAL A 15 13.54 -9.50 -0.76
CA VAL A 15 13.24 -10.00 -2.11
C VAL A 15 13.27 -11.52 -2.08
N TYR A 16 12.15 -12.19 -2.31
CA TYR A 16 12.09 -13.66 -2.41
C TYR A 16 12.29 -14.01 -3.87
N ASP A 17 13.44 -14.58 -4.21
CA ASP A 17 13.72 -15.07 -5.54
C ASP A 17 13.23 -16.52 -5.66
N ALA A 18 11.93 -16.68 -5.88
CA ALA A 18 11.28 -17.99 -6.11
C ALA A 18 11.87 -18.74 -7.33
N GLY A 19 12.60 -18.05 -8.22
CA GLY A 19 13.28 -18.64 -9.37
C GLY A 19 14.78 -18.85 -9.17
N GLY A 20 15.32 -18.52 -7.99
CA GLY A 20 16.74 -18.64 -7.68
C GLY A 20 17.13 -20.07 -7.34
N SER A 21 18.15 -20.60 -8.03
CA SER A 21 18.78 -21.88 -7.69
C SER A 21 19.92 -21.64 -6.67
N TYR A 22 19.75 -22.08 -5.42
CA TYR A 22 20.73 -21.94 -4.34
C TYR A 22 21.28 -23.30 -3.94
N CYS A 23 20.47 -24.12 -3.26
CA CYS A 23 20.83 -25.51 -2.97
C CYS A 23 21.01 -26.32 -4.26
N GLN A 24 20.18 -26.05 -5.26
CA GLN A 24 20.32 -26.67 -6.58
C GLN A 24 21.62 -26.29 -7.30
N ARG A 25 22.09 -25.05 -7.16
CA ARG A 25 23.30 -24.58 -7.87
C ARG A 25 24.57 -25.24 -7.32
N GLY A 26 24.59 -25.49 -6.01
CA GLY A 26 25.68 -26.20 -5.36
C GLY A 26 25.55 -27.73 -5.42
N ASP A 27 24.38 -28.25 -5.79
CA ASP A 27 23.97 -29.63 -5.52
C ASP A 27 24.23 -30.04 -4.06
N VAL A 28 23.84 -29.14 -3.14
CA VAL A 28 24.14 -29.28 -1.71
C VAL A 28 22.83 -29.57 -0.98
N CYS A 29 22.69 -30.80 -0.48
CA CYS A 29 21.65 -31.20 0.45
C CYS A 29 22.27 -32.03 1.58
N CYS A 30 22.37 -31.47 2.78
CA CYS A 30 23.08 -32.12 3.89
C CYS A 30 22.10 -32.83 4.82
N HIS A 31 22.32 -34.13 5.03
CA HIS A 31 21.50 -34.97 5.91
C HIS A 31 21.91 -34.83 7.38
N GLY A 32 21.59 -33.69 8.00
CA GLY A 32 21.90 -33.43 9.42
C GLY A 32 21.96 -31.94 9.74
N ARG A 33 22.53 -31.59 10.90
CA ARG A 33 22.99 -30.22 11.14
C ARG A 33 24.42 -30.11 10.63
N ASP A 34 24.65 -29.22 9.68
CA ASP A 34 25.96 -28.95 9.15
C ASP A 34 26.11 -27.44 8.96
N ASP A 35 26.78 -26.78 9.90
CA ASP A 35 26.95 -25.33 9.89
C ASP A 35 27.79 -24.86 8.67
N GLY A 36 28.47 -25.77 7.96
CA GLY A 36 29.17 -25.51 6.71
C GLY A 36 28.30 -25.65 5.46
N CYS A 37 27.08 -26.21 5.59
CA CYS A 37 26.14 -26.45 4.51
C CYS A 37 25.36 -25.19 4.13
N THR A 38 26.11 -24.19 3.67
CA THR A 38 25.62 -22.83 3.47
C THR A 38 25.88 -22.36 2.04
N VAL A 39 25.03 -21.45 1.57
CA VAL A 39 25.21 -20.78 0.28
C VAL A 39 24.98 -19.27 0.44
N PRO A 40 25.65 -18.44 -0.37
CA PRO A 40 25.43 -16.99 -0.34
C PRO A 40 24.00 -16.63 -0.74
N TYR A 41 23.34 -15.82 0.08
CA TYR A 41 22.01 -15.28 -0.17
C TYR A 41 21.96 -13.80 0.22
N LEU A 42 21.94 -12.93 -0.80
CA LEU A 42 22.08 -11.48 -0.66
C LEU A 42 23.39 -11.14 0.10
N ASP A 43 23.32 -10.32 1.15
CA ASP A 43 24.46 -9.97 2.02
C ASP A 43 24.62 -10.93 3.22
N THR A 44 23.99 -12.10 3.16
CA THR A 44 23.98 -13.12 4.23
C THR A 44 24.20 -14.52 3.66
N ILE A 45 24.08 -15.54 4.52
CA ILE A 45 24.11 -16.96 4.15
C ILE A 45 22.75 -17.59 4.46
N CYS A 46 22.36 -18.58 3.67
CA CYS A 46 21.25 -19.49 3.98
C CYS A 46 21.75 -20.94 4.02
N TYR A 47 20.99 -21.82 4.67
CA TYR A 47 21.37 -23.22 4.89
C TYR A 47 20.59 -24.18 3.98
N CYS A 48 21.27 -25.23 3.51
CA CYS A 48 20.71 -26.32 2.72
C CYS A 48 20.69 -27.66 3.48
N ASP A 49 20.89 -27.62 4.79
CA ASP A 49 20.83 -28.79 5.67
C ASP A 49 19.43 -29.05 6.22
N LEU A 50 19.17 -30.27 6.68
CA LEU A 50 17.85 -30.63 7.23
C LEU A 50 17.51 -29.91 8.55
N PHE A 51 18.51 -29.37 9.26
CA PHE A 51 18.33 -28.70 10.54
C PHE A 51 17.67 -27.32 10.40
N CYS A 52 17.88 -26.63 9.27
CA CYS A 52 17.26 -25.32 8.98
C CYS A 52 15.71 -25.37 9.05
N ASN A 53 15.11 -26.53 8.77
CA ASN A 53 13.65 -26.74 8.76
C ASN A 53 12.99 -26.60 10.15
N ARG A 54 13.78 -26.39 11.22
CA ARG A 54 13.28 -26.12 12.56
C ARG A 54 12.82 -24.67 12.76
N THR A 55 13.55 -23.71 12.17
CA THR A 55 13.28 -22.26 12.27
C THR A 55 12.57 -21.73 11.01
N VAL A 56 12.66 -22.45 9.88
CA VAL A 56 12.05 -22.12 8.57
C VAL A 56 12.65 -20.86 7.92
N SER A 57 13.09 -19.85 8.70
CA SER A 57 13.69 -18.62 8.20
C SER A 57 15.12 -18.78 7.65
N ASP A 58 15.86 -19.77 8.13
CA ASP A 58 17.30 -19.92 7.85
C ASP A 58 17.58 -20.80 6.62
N CYS A 59 16.55 -21.51 6.12
CA CYS A 59 16.67 -22.33 4.92
C CYS A 59 16.75 -21.46 3.67
N CYS A 60 17.46 -21.95 2.67
CA CYS A 60 17.47 -21.32 1.36
C CYS A 60 16.10 -21.38 0.67
N PRO A 61 15.79 -20.42 -0.23
CA PRO A 61 14.50 -20.36 -0.91
C PRO A 61 14.07 -21.64 -1.64
N ASP A 62 15.03 -22.39 -2.21
CA ASP A 62 14.81 -23.62 -2.99
C ASP A 62 14.98 -24.92 -2.19
N PHE A 63 15.30 -24.86 -0.89
CA PHE A 63 15.59 -26.03 -0.05
C PHE A 63 14.45 -27.06 -0.06
N TRP A 64 13.20 -26.64 0.11
CA TRP A 64 12.06 -27.56 0.18
C TRP A 64 11.78 -28.24 -1.17
N GLU A 65 11.92 -27.52 -2.28
CA GLU A 65 11.70 -28.07 -3.61
C GLU A 65 12.85 -29.01 -4.01
N TYR A 66 14.09 -28.56 -3.84
CA TYR A 66 15.28 -29.28 -4.28
C TYR A 66 15.66 -30.43 -3.36
N CYS A 67 15.79 -30.18 -2.05
CA CYS A 67 16.29 -31.17 -1.09
C CYS A 67 15.18 -32.07 -0.50
N LEU A 68 13.93 -31.59 -0.43
CA LEU A 68 12.82 -32.37 0.13
C LEU A 68 11.79 -32.81 -0.91
N GLY A 69 11.85 -32.31 -2.15
CA GLY A 69 10.84 -32.62 -3.18
C GLY A 69 9.44 -32.13 -2.83
N ILE A 70 9.32 -31.17 -1.91
CA ILE A 70 8.05 -30.61 -1.47
C ILE A 70 7.67 -29.49 -2.45
N PRO A 71 6.47 -29.54 -3.05
CA PRO A 71 6.07 -28.54 -4.01
C PRO A 71 5.95 -27.15 -3.36
N PRO A 72 6.12 -26.06 -4.12
CA PRO A 72 6.08 -24.70 -3.60
C PRO A 72 4.81 -24.33 -2.83
N CYS A 73 3.69 -25.02 -3.03
CA CYS A 73 2.42 -24.76 -2.34
C CYS A 73 2.28 -25.45 -0.97
N ALA A 74 3.20 -26.35 -0.59
CA ALA A 74 3.04 -27.21 0.59
C ALA A 74 4.06 -26.94 1.71
N HIS A 75 5.00 -26.01 1.54
CA HIS A 75 6.02 -25.71 2.55
C HIS A 75 5.68 -24.47 3.41
N PRO A 76 6.11 -24.41 4.69
CA PRO A 76 5.63 -23.43 5.68
C PRO A 76 6.07 -21.98 5.44
N GLY A 77 7.01 -21.74 4.53
CA GLY A 77 7.48 -20.41 4.12
C GLY A 77 6.85 -19.89 2.82
N SER A 78 5.99 -20.68 2.19
CA SER A 78 5.38 -20.33 0.91
C SER A 78 4.25 -19.30 1.06
N PRO A 79 4.21 -18.23 0.25
CA PRO A 79 3.06 -17.34 0.17
C PRO A 79 1.77 -18.04 -0.34
N LEU A 80 1.90 -19.25 -0.91
CA LEU A 80 0.79 -20.09 -1.40
C LEU A 80 0.32 -21.15 -0.38
N SER A 81 1.00 -21.31 0.75
CA SER A 81 0.58 -22.24 1.82
C SER A 81 -0.64 -21.76 2.61
N HIS A 82 -0.99 -20.48 2.44
CA HIS A 82 -2.11 -19.83 3.11
C HIS A 82 -3.27 -19.65 2.13
N PRO A 83 -4.52 -19.87 2.56
CA PRO A 83 -5.68 -19.58 1.73
C PRO A 83 -5.63 -18.11 1.31
N GLY A 84 -5.57 -17.84 0.01
CA GLY A 84 -5.60 -16.47 -0.52
C GLY A 84 -6.96 -15.81 -0.26
N CYS A 85 -7.01 -14.48 -0.30
CA CYS A 85 -8.24 -13.73 -0.08
C CYS A 85 -9.04 -13.58 -1.38
N ALA A 86 -10.34 -13.85 -1.35
CA ALA A 86 -11.22 -13.65 -2.50
C ALA A 86 -11.72 -12.20 -2.56
N ARG A 87 -11.68 -11.57 -3.74
CA ARG A 87 -12.29 -10.26 -4.02
C ARG A 87 -12.67 -10.12 -5.49
N ALA A 88 -13.89 -9.64 -5.77
CA ALA A 88 -14.39 -9.38 -7.13
C ALA A 88 -14.17 -10.56 -8.12
N GLY A 89 -14.35 -11.80 -7.65
CA GLY A 89 -14.17 -13.01 -8.45
C GLY A 89 -12.71 -13.40 -8.72
N ARG A 90 -11.74 -12.76 -8.07
CA ARG A 90 -10.30 -13.08 -8.15
C ARG A 90 -9.76 -13.48 -6.77
N THR A 91 -8.71 -14.28 -6.75
CA THR A 91 -8.02 -14.68 -5.51
C THR A 91 -6.67 -13.99 -5.44
N TYR A 92 -6.37 -13.40 -4.29
CA TYR A 92 -5.14 -12.66 -4.01
C TYR A 92 -4.28 -13.41 -3.01
N PRO A 93 -2.94 -13.40 -3.16
CA PRO A 93 -2.04 -14.04 -2.20
C PRO A 93 -2.04 -13.29 -0.87
N SER A 94 -1.63 -13.99 0.20
CA SER A 94 -1.38 -13.38 1.51
C SER A 94 -0.40 -12.22 1.40
N GLY A 95 -0.64 -11.14 2.14
CA GLY A 95 0.13 -9.90 2.06
C GLY A 95 -0.25 -8.97 0.90
N ALA A 96 -1.10 -9.40 -0.03
CA ALA A 96 -1.63 -8.50 -1.05
C ALA A 96 -2.40 -7.35 -0.39
N THR A 97 -2.24 -6.14 -0.93
CA THR A 97 -2.91 -4.94 -0.43
C THR A 97 -3.77 -4.30 -1.51
N TYR A 98 -4.84 -3.63 -1.08
CA TYR A 98 -5.61 -2.72 -1.92
C TYR A 98 -6.14 -1.57 -1.07
N ARG A 99 -6.51 -0.47 -1.72
CA ARG A 99 -7.10 0.69 -1.04
C ARG A 99 -8.57 0.84 -1.40
N GLU A 100 -9.41 0.97 -0.38
CA GLU A 100 -10.84 1.26 -0.47
C GLU A 100 -11.09 2.65 0.10
N ASN A 101 -11.26 3.63 -0.78
CA ASN A 101 -11.34 5.03 -0.37
C ASN A 101 -10.09 5.43 0.46
N CYS A 102 -10.28 5.72 1.75
CA CYS A 102 -9.20 6.08 2.68
C CYS A 102 -8.64 4.89 3.46
N ASN A 103 -9.27 3.71 3.41
CA ASN A 103 -8.88 2.54 4.18
C ASN A 103 -7.97 1.61 3.37
N LEU A 104 -6.85 1.22 3.96
CA LEU A 104 -5.98 0.18 3.42
C LEU A 104 -6.46 -1.20 3.87
N CYS A 105 -6.54 -2.13 2.92
CA CYS A 105 -6.91 -3.52 3.17
C CYS A 105 -5.76 -4.45 2.82
N THR A 106 -5.43 -5.36 3.74
CA THR A 106 -4.35 -6.33 3.60
C THR A 106 -4.90 -7.75 3.71
N CYS A 107 -4.50 -8.62 2.79
CA CYS A 107 -4.89 -10.02 2.82
C CYS A 107 -4.13 -10.74 3.93
N SER A 108 -4.86 -11.22 4.94
CA SER A 108 -4.27 -11.96 6.04
C SER A 108 -3.90 -13.39 5.64
N PRO A 109 -2.95 -14.02 6.36
CA PRO A 109 -2.65 -15.44 6.18
C PRO A 109 -3.85 -16.37 6.42
N GLY A 110 -4.90 -15.90 7.12
CA GLY A 110 -6.14 -16.65 7.34
C GLY A 110 -7.13 -16.60 6.16
N GLY A 111 -6.77 -15.97 5.03
CA GLY A 111 -7.64 -15.84 3.86
C GLY A 111 -8.76 -14.81 4.02
N GLN A 112 -8.64 -13.92 5.01
CA GLN A 112 -9.57 -12.83 5.26
C GLN A 112 -8.91 -11.48 4.99
N TRP A 113 -9.67 -10.55 4.41
CA TRP A 113 -9.24 -9.16 4.29
C TRP A 113 -9.28 -8.48 5.65
N GLN A 114 -8.16 -7.89 6.07
CA GLN A 114 -8.10 -6.99 7.22
C GLN A 114 -8.01 -5.57 6.69
N CYS A 115 -9.08 -4.81 6.87
CA CYS A 115 -9.16 -3.42 6.43
C CYS A 115 -9.08 -2.49 7.63
N GLU A 116 -8.48 -1.32 7.41
CA GLU A 116 -8.65 -0.18 8.32
C GLU A 116 -10.12 0.25 8.38
N ASP A 117 -10.51 0.81 9.52
CA ASP A 117 -11.87 1.30 9.78
C ASP A 117 -11.85 2.81 10.10
N ASN A 118 -11.18 3.58 9.25
CA ASN A 118 -11.15 5.03 9.38
C ASN A 118 -12.43 5.62 8.77
N ALA A 119 -12.99 6.63 9.44
CA ALA A 119 -14.01 7.47 8.86
C ALA A 119 -13.39 8.27 7.70
N CYS A 120 -13.85 8.04 6.47
CA CYS A 120 -13.38 8.78 5.31
C CYS A 120 -14.07 10.14 5.20
N LEU A 121 -13.35 11.14 4.68
CA LEU A 121 -13.87 12.50 4.51
C LEU A 121 -15.04 12.55 3.52
N VAL A 122 -14.96 11.73 2.47
CA VAL A 122 -16.05 11.50 1.52
C VAL A 122 -16.58 10.10 1.75
N ASP A 123 -17.83 9.99 2.16
CA ASP A 123 -18.52 8.74 2.45
C ASP A 123 -19.71 8.59 1.50
N GLY A 124 -19.74 7.48 0.75
CA GLY A 124 -20.80 7.19 -0.21
C GLY A 124 -22.16 6.97 0.44
N ASP A 125 -22.20 6.24 1.56
CA ASP A 125 -23.43 5.95 2.29
C ASP A 125 -24.02 7.24 2.88
N LEU A 126 -23.15 8.13 3.38
CA LEU A 126 -23.56 9.46 3.86
C LEU A 126 -24.10 10.34 2.72
N ILE A 127 -23.44 10.34 1.56
CA ILE A 127 -23.90 11.07 0.37
C ILE A 127 -25.28 10.58 -0.06
N ASP A 128 -25.48 9.26 -0.09
CA ASP A 128 -26.74 8.65 -0.49
C ASP A 128 -27.85 8.95 0.53
N ALA A 129 -27.54 8.88 1.83
CA ALA A 129 -28.48 9.25 2.89
C ALA A 129 -28.92 10.72 2.79
N ILE A 130 -28.00 11.65 2.53
CA ILE A 130 -28.33 13.07 2.34
C ILE A 130 -29.20 13.26 1.10
N ASN A 131 -28.81 12.65 -0.02
CA ASN A 131 -29.50 12.79 -1.30
C ASN A 131 -30.87 12.09 -1.34
N GLY A 132 -31.15 11.20 -0.39
CA GLY A 132 -32.48 10.64 -0.16
C GLY A 132 -33.47 11.62 0.48
N GLY A 133 -32.97 12.68 1.14
CA GLY A 133 -33.80 13.73 1.72
C GLY A 133 -34.05 14.92 0.77
N ASN A 134 -34.96 15.82 1.17
CA ASN A 134 -35.24 17.05 0.44
C ASN A 134 -34.77 18.28 1.24
N TYR A 135 -33.49 18.63 1.08
CA TYR A 135 -32.84 19.73 1.82
C TYR A 135 -32.54 20.96 0.95
N GLY A 136 -32.95 20.96 -0.33
CA GLY A 136 -32.65 22.04 -1.27
C GLY A 136 -31.20 22.08 -1.79
N TRP A 137 -30.39 21.08 -1.44
CA TRP A 137 -29.03 20.86 -1.95
C TRP A 137 -28.76 19.36 -2.09
N ARG A 138 -27.71 18.99 -2.82
CA ARG A 138 -27.26 17.60 -2.99
C ARG A 138 -25.82 17.43 -2.58
N ALA A 139 -25.53 16.35 -1.88
CA ALA A 139 -24.17 15.92 -1.61
C ALA A 139 -23.56 15.28 -2.86
N GLY A 140 -22.24 15.38 -3.01
CA GLY A 140 -21.52 14.87 -4.17
C GLY A 140 -20.13 14.36 -3.80
N ASN A 141 -19.60 13.49 -4.65
CA ASN A 141 -18.24 12.97 -4.52
C ASN A 141 -17.26 13.90 -5.25
N TYR A 142 -16.19 14.30 -4.55
CA TYR A 142 -15.13 15.13 -5.09
C TYR A 142 -13.81 14.37 -5.05
N SER A 143 -13.22 14.14 -6.22
CA SER A 143 -11.96 13.39 -6.38
C SER A 143 -10.82 13.97 -5.55
N GLN A 144 -10.79 15.29 -5.37
CA GLN A 144 -9.80 15.99 -4.55
C GLN A 144 -9.85 15.65 -3.06
N PHE A 145 -10.92 15.02 -2.57
CA PHE A 145 -11.12 14.61 -1.18
C PHE A 145 -11.24 13.09 -1.03
N TRP A 146 -11.27 12.36 -2.15
CA TRP A 146 -11.34 10.90 -2.14
C TRP A 146 -10.04 10.30 -1.62
N GLY A 147 -10.15 9.38 -0.67
CA GLY A 147 -9.01 8.77 0.00
C GLY A 147 -8.38 9.59 1.11
N MET A 148 -8.98 10.71 1.52
CA MET A 148 -8.66 11.37 2.79
C MET A 148 -9.53 10.82 3.92
N THR A 149 -8.95 10.70 5.10
CA THR A 149 -9.67 10.47 6.35
C THR A 149 -10.36 11.76 6.81
N LEU A 150 -11.41 11.62 7.61
CA LEU A 150 -12.10 12.74 8.26
C LEU A 150 -11.15 13.57 9.13
N GLU A 151 -10.24 12.90 9.85
CA GLU A 151 -9.22 13.55 10.68
C GLU A 151 -8.31 14.47 9.85
N GLU A 152 -7.82 13.99 8.71
CA GLU A 152 -7.03 14.81 7.77
C GLU A 152 -7.85 15.98 7.22
N GLY A 153 -9.12 15.76 6.89
CA GLY A 153 -10.03 16.82 6.47
C GLY A 153 -10.17 17.92 7.52
N ILE A 154 -10.40 17.55 8.77
CA ILE A 154 -10.49 18.49 9.90
C ILE A 154 -9.18 19.27 10.06
N ARG A 155 -8.04 18.55 10.04
CA ARG A 155 -6.72 19.14 10.27
C ARG A 155 -6.29 20.09 9.15
N TYR A 156 -6.58 19.76 7.90
CA TYR A 156 -5.99 20.45 6.74
C TYR A 156 -6.97 21.25 5.88
N ARG A 157 -8.31 21.10 6.05
CA ARG A 157 -9.32 21.72 5.16
C ARG A 157 -10.25 22.73 5.82
N LEU A 158 -10.39 22.72 7.15
CA LEU A 158 -11.30 23.64 7.83
C LEU A 158 -10.75 25.07 7.93
N GLY A 159 -9.44 25.28 7.76
CA GLY A 159 -8.84 26.62 7.68
C GLY A 159 -8.96 27.47 8.96
N THR A 160 -9.42 26.93 10.08
CA THR A 160 -9.65 27.67 11.31
C THR A 160 -8.52 27.54 12.32
N PHE A 161 -7.26 27.71 11.90
CA PHE A 161 -6.27 28.13 12.89
C PHE A 161 -6.59 29.58 13.26
N ARG A 162 -6.84 29.83 14.55
CA ARG A 162 -7.08 31.20 15.04
C ARG A 162 -5.91 32.07 14.57
N PRO A 163 -6.16 33.12 13.77
CA PRO A 163 -5.08 33.96 13.30
C PRO A 163 -4.31 34.56 14.48
N PRO A 164 -2.99 34.77 14.35
CA PRO A 164 -2.21 35.44 15.39
C PRO A 164 -2.85 36.77 15.79
N PRO A 165 -2.66 37.25 17.04
CA PRO A 165 -3.25 38.51 17.51
C PRO A 165 -2.93 39.70 16.59
N THR A 166 -1.78 39.68 15.91
CA THR A 166 -1.39 40.67 14.91
C THR A 166 -2.33 40.71 13.71
N VAL A 167 -2.77 39.56 13.20
CA VAL A 167 -3.73 39.43 12.10
C VAL A 167 -5.15 39.78 12.58
N MET A 168 -5.50 39.38 13.80
CA MET A 168 -6.79 39.72 14.41
C MET A 168 -6.94 41.21 14.75
N ASN A 169 -5.83 41.94 14.87
CA ASN A 169 -5.77 43.37 15.22
C ASN A 169 -5.42 44.26 14.01
N MET A 170 -5.45 43.73 12.79
CA MET A 170 -5.32 44.55 11.59
C MET A 170 -6.62 45.32 11.36
N ASN A 171 -6.47 46.61 11.08
CA ASN A 171 -7.55 47.52 10.68
C ASN A 171 -7.53 47.72 9.16
N GLU A 172 -8.67 48.15 8.61
CA GLU A 172 -8.80 48.47 7.19
C GLU A 172 -7.84 49.59 6.76
N MET A 173 -7.14 49.37 5.64
CA MET A 173 -6.31 50.39 5.01
C MET A 173 -7.19 51.29 4.16
N HIS A 174 -7.42 52.53 4.60
CA HIS A 174 -8.06 53.53 3.76
C HIS A 174 -7.08 53.99 2.67
N VAL A 175 -7.28 53.48 1.44
CA VAL A 175 -6.57 54.00 0.27
C VAL A 175 -7.19 55.36 -0.08
N THR A 176 -6.53 56.45 0.30
CA THR A 176 -6.87 57.76 -0.25
C THR A 176 -6.48 57.76 -1.72
N PRO A 177 -7.38 58.13 -2.66
CA PRO A 177 -7.04 58.19 -4.07
C PRO A 177 -6.04 59.33 -4.27
N SER A 178 -4.75 59.00 -4.35
CA SER A 178 -3.73 59.93 -4.81
C SER A 178 -3.88 60.10 -6.31
N ARG A 179 -4.12 61.35 -6.69
CA ARG A 179 -4.18 61.96 -8.03
C ARG A 179 -3.52 61.10 -9.14
N THR A 180 -4.37 60.51 -9.98
CA THR A 180 -4.15 60.10 -11.38
C THR A 180 -2.69 59.96 -11.84
N HIS A 181 -2.18 58.73 -11.85
CA HIS A 181 -1.41 58.25 -12.99
C HIS A 181 -2.26 57.19 -13.68
N VAL A 182 -2.94 57.61 -14.75
CA VAL A 182 -3.63 56.70 -15.66
C VAL A 182 -2.55 55.88 -16.36
N LEU A 183 -2.31 54.66 -15.88
CA LEU A 183 -1.57 53.66 -16.64
C LEU A 183 -2.54 53.09 -17.68
N VAL A 184 -2.49 53.66 -18.88
CA VAL A 184 -3.19 53.15 -20.06
C VAL A 184 -2.54 51.83 -20.47
N CYS A 185 -3.28 50.73 -20.42
CA CYS A 185 -2.86 49.47 -21.04
C CYS A 185 -2.88 49.66 -22.56
N PRO A 186 -1.81 49.29 -23.30
CA PRO A 186 -1.85 49.36 -24.75
C PRO A 186 -2.84 48.33 -25.29
N SER A 187 -3.75 48.77 -26.13
CA SER A 187 -4.72 47.93 -26.84
C SER A 187 -4.02 46.94 -27.78
N PRO A 188 -4.58 45.74 -28.00
CA PRO A 188 -3.99 44.75 -28.89
C PRO A 188 -4.16 45.22 -30.35
N THR A 189 -3.05 45.54 -31.01
CA THR A 189 -3.03 45.80 -32.44
C THR A 189 -3.30 44.50 -33.20
N SER A 190 -4.41 44.46 -33.92
CA SER A 190 -4.70 43.47 -34.95
C SER A 190 -3.82 43.72 -36.18
N ILE A 191 -3.17 42.64 -36.64
CA ILE A 191 -2.36 42.50 -37.86
C ILE A 191 -3.24 42.82 -39.10
N PRO A 192 -2.67 43.46 -40.14
CA PRO A 192 -2.22 42.72 -41.32
C PRO A 192 -0.72 42.86 -41.60
#